data_AF-A0AAI8F7G6-F1
#
_entry.id   AF-A0AAI8F7G6-F1
#
_cell.length_a   1.000
_cell.length_b   1.000
_cell.length_c   1.000
_cell.angle_alpha   90.00
_cell.angle_beta   90.00
_cell.angle_gamma   90.00
#
_symmetry.space_group_name_H-M   'P 1'
#
loop_
_entity.id
_entity.type
_entity.pdbx_description
1 polymer ?
#
loop_
_entity_poly.entity_id
_entity_poly.type
_entity_poly.pdbx_seq_one_letter_code
_entity_poly.pdbx_strand_id
1 'polypeptide(L)'
;MAISSNFLRLPRSWQSLAMTLRTKKTMPFNTIINYIRKDSYKVLHLGLIAISIIALATAYIAEYIFHYTPCPLCVYERFPYLTLIKICLTALIIRKLSKYTLIFILLTILSSCILSTYHSFVERGIVQPSALCSSMIRIPKGLSIQHIKQMFYSQPITSCTKPAIKIFGISMTEYNLLLNIGLLICLLLVWFYPKSNK
;
A
#
# COMPACT_ATOMS: atom_id res chain seq x y z
N MET A 1 -28.71 9.77 -40.32
CA MET A 1 -29.67 10.68 -39.66
C MET A 1 -31.00 9.96 -39.59
N ALA A 2 -31.45 9.54 -38.41
CA ALA A 2 -32.82 9.10 -38.19
C ALA A 2 -33.25 9.65 -36.83
N ILE A 3 -34.03 10.72 -36.84
CA ILE A 3 -34.64 11.30 -35.65
C ILE A 3 -35.86 10.42 -35.37
N SER A 4 -35.78 9.61 -34.31
CA SER A 4 -36.98 8.93 -33.78
C SER A 4 -38.03 9.99 -33.47
N SER A 5 -39.22 9.81 -34.06
CA SER A 5 -40.38 10.72 -34.02
C SER A 5 -40.89 11.03 -32.61
N ASN A 6 -40.34 10.41 -31.57
CA ASN A 6 -40.68 10.64 -30.17
C ASN A 6 -39.94 11.82 -29.51
N PHE A 7 -38.86 12.36 -30.09
CA PHE A 7 -38.12 13.47 -29.48
C PHE A 7 -38.85 14.83 -29.60
N LEU A 8 -39.72 14.98 -30.61
CA LEU A 8 -40.48 16.20 -30.87
C LEU A 8 -41.69 16.42 -29.95
N ARG A 9 -42.03 15.45 -29.07
CA ARG A 9 -43.17 15.56 -28.13
C ARG A 9 -42.78 16.04 -26.72
N LEU A 10 -41.49 16.32 -26.45
CA LEU A 10 -41.06 16.78 -25.13
C LEU A 10 -41.28 18.29 -24.97
N PRO A 11 -41.75 18.77 -23.81
CA PRO A 11 -41.90 20.20 -23.53
C PRO A 11 -40.56 20.93 -23.67
N ARG A 12 -40.55 22.18 -24.17
CA ARG A 12 -39.33 22.97 -24.45
C ARG A 12 -38.35 23.02 -23.27
N SER A 13 -38.84 23.04 -22.03
CA SER A 13 -38.01 23.02 -20.81
C SER A 13 -37.24 21.72 -20.58
N TRP A 14 -37.73 20.59 -21.12
CA TRP A 14 -37.11 19.28 -20.99
C TRP A 14 -36.17 18.95 -22.16
N GLN A 15 -36.26 19.68 -23.28
CA GLN A 15 -35.37 19.50 -24.42
C GLN A 15 -33.93 19.90 -24.09
N SER A 16 -33.75 20.97 -23.29
CA SER A 16 -32.44 21.40 -22.80
C SER A 16 -31.81 20.35 -21.87
N LEU A 17 -32.60 19.83 -20.91
CA LEU A 17 -32.17 18.80 -19.96
C LEU A 17 -31.81 17.47 -20.67
N ALA A 18 -32.60 17.06 -21.66
CA ALA A 18 -32.33 15.88 -22.47
C ALA A 18 -31.05 16.03 -23.32
N MET A 19 -30.72 17.25 -23.76
CA MET A 19 -29.44 17.54 -24.40
C MET A 19 -28.27 17.49 -23.42
N THR A 20 -28.42 18.01 -22.19
CA THR A 20 -27.36 17.99 -21.17
C THR A 20 -27.07 16.58 -20.65
N LEU A 21 -28.09 15.72 -20.52
CA LEU A 21 -27.90 14.32 -20.11
C LEU A 21 -27.26 13.47 -21.21
N ARG A 22 -27.40 13.85 -22.48
CA ARG A 22 -26.78 13.17 -23.63
C ARG A 22 -25.28 13.47 -23.80
N THR A 23 -24.76 14.55 -23.20
CA THR A 23 -23.34 14.93 -23.29
C THR A 23 -22.46 14.40 -22.16
N LYS A 24 -23.00 13.65 -21.19
CA LYS A 24 -22.18 12.80 -20.31
C LYS A 24 -21.63 11.62 -21.12
N LYS A 25 -20.68 11.93 -22.00
CA LYS A 25 -19.82 10.96 -22.68
C LYS A 25 -19.03 10.25 -21.58
N THR A 26 -19.49 9.09 -21.14
CA THR A 26 -18.68 8.16 -20.36
C THR A 26 -17.35 8.01 -21.09
N MET A 27 -16.26 8.41 -20.45
CA MET A 27 -14.95 8.31 -21.08
C MET A 27 -14.75 6.85 -21.52
N PRO A 28 -14.50 6.58 -22.81
CA PRO A 28 -14.37 5.22 -23.26
C PRO A 28 -13.16 4.59 -22.59
N PHE A 29 -13.32 3.37 -22.08
CA PHE A 29 -12.29 2.59 -21.38
C PHE A 29 -10.94 2.60 -22.13
N ASN A 30 -10.98 2.55 -23.47
CA ASN A 30 -9.80 2.63 -24.33
C ASN A 30 -9.02 3.95 -24.23
N THR A 31 -9.67 5.08 -23.95
CA THR A 31 -8.99 6.36 -23.73
C THR A 31 -8.28 6.39 -22.38
N ILE A 32 -8.85 5.77 -21.35
CA ILE A 32 -8.19 5.61 -20.04
C ILE A 32 -6.96 4.72 -20.19
N ILE A 33 -7.06 3.60 -20.90
CA ILE A 33 -5.92 2.72 -21.22
C ILE A 33 -4.85 3.46 -22.05
N ASN A 34 -5.24 4.26 -23.04
CA ASN A 34 -4.30 5.06 -23.84
C ASN A 34 -3.61 6.16 -23.01
N TYR A 35 -4.31 6.76 -22.04
CA TYR A 35 -3.74 7.76 -21.13
C TYR A 35 -2.78 7.12 -20.13
N ILE A 36 -3.17 5.99 -19.51
CA ILE A 36 -2.31 5.18 -18.63
C ILE A 36 -1.02 4.78 -19.35
N ARG A 37 -1.12 4.43 -20.64
CA ARG A 37 0.01 4.01 -21.46
C ARG A 37 0.94 5.15 -21.92
N LYS A 38 0.49 6.41 -21.89
CA LYS A 38 1.30 7.59 -22.30
C LYS A 38 2.14 8.17 -21.15
N ASP A 39 1.61 8.11 -19.92
CA ASP A 39 2.25 8.66 -18.70
C ASP A 39 2.43 7.54 -17.64
N SER A 40 2.87 6.35 -18.06
CA SER A 40 2.96 5.13 -17.22
C SER A 40 3.68 5.33 -15.89
N TYR A 41 4.69 6.21 -15.84
CA TYR A 41 5.40 6.53 -14.60
C TYR A 41 4.51 7.28 -13.60
N LYS A 42 3.68 8.25 -14.00
CA LYS A 42 2.80 8.96 -13.06
C LYS A 42 1.75 8.03 -12.48
N VAL A 43 1.16 7.19 -13.32
CA VAL A 43 0.15 6.21 -12.90
C VAL A 43 0.76 5.22 -11.93
N LEU A 44 1.98 4.73 -12.19
CA LEU A 44 2.71 3.88 -11.26
C LEU A 44 2.90 4.56 -9.89
N HIS A 45 3.47 5.77 -9.85
CA HIS A 45 3.73 6.46 -8.58
C HIS A 45 2.43 6.76 -7.80
N LEU A 46 1.36 7.20 -8.48
CA LEU A 46 0.05 7.41 -7.86
C LEU A 46 -0.55 6.10 -7.33
N GLY A 47 -0.43 5.01 -8.10
CA GLY A 47 -0.87 3.69 -7.67
C GLY A 47 -0.12 3.19 -6.43
N LEU A 48 1.21 3.36 -6.40
CA LEU A 48 2.04 3.00 -5.24
C LEU A 48 1.67 3.80 -3.99
N ILE A 49 1.43 5.11 -4.14
CA ILE A 49 0.97 5.97 -3.03
C ILE A 49 -0.39 5.46 -2.51
N ALA A 50 -1.35 5.22 -3.41
CA ALA A 50 -2.69 4.76 -3.02
C ALA A 50 -2.63 3.42 -2.26
N ILE A 51 -1.89 2.44 -2.79
CA ILE A 51 -1.72 1.13 -2.15
C ILE A 51 -1.06 1.26 -0.78
N SER A 52 -0.02 2.10 -0.67
CA SER A 52 0.69 2.33 0.60
C SER A 52 -0.21 2.96 1.67
N ILE A 53 -1.04 3.93 1.27
CA ILE A 53 -2.00 4.58 2.18
C ILE A 53 -3.05 3.55 2.63
N ILE A 54 -3.58 2.74 1.72
CA ILE A 54 -4.57 1.71 2.06
C ILE A 54 -3.97 0.68 3.01
N ALA A 55 -2.73 0.22 2.77
CA ALA A 55 -2.05 -0.73 3.64
C ALA A 55 -1.83 -0.15 5.05
N LEU A 56 -1.32 1.08 5.15
CA LEU A 56 -1.13 1.76 6.45
C LEU A 56 -2.45 2.00 7.16
N ALA A 57 -3.48 2.47 6.46
CA ALA A 57 -4.81 2.68 7.02
C ALA A 57 -5.39 1.37 7.57
N THR A 58 -5.25 0.27 6.83
CA THR A 58 -5.68 -1.07 7.29
C THR A 58 -4.95 -1.48 8.56
N ALA A 59 -3.63 -1.25 8.65
CA ALA A 59 -2.86 -1.56 9.85
C ALA A 59 -3.26 -0.72 11.06
N TYR A 60 -3.51 0.58 10.88
CA TYR A 60 -3.96 1.47 11.96
C TYR A 60 -5.40 1.21 12.38
N ILE A 61 -6.27 0.82 11.45
CA ILE A 61 -7.63 0.36 11.77
C ILE A 61 -7.56 -0.91 12.61
N ALA A 62 -6.73 -1.89 12.24
CA ALA A 62 -6.53 -3.10 13.03
C ALA A 62 -6.03 -2.79 14.45
N GLU A 63 -5.12 -1.82 14.58
CA GLU A 63 -4.56 -1.41 15.87
C GLU A 63 -5.56 -0.66 16.76
N TYR A 64 -6.20 0.39 16.24
CA TYR A 64 -7.01 1.30 17.05
C TYR A 64 -8.48 0.91 17.15
N ILE A 65 -9.06 0.32 16.09
CA ILE A 65 -10.48 -0.04 16.05
C ILE A 65 -10.69 -1.47 16.57
N PHE A 66 -9.83 -2.41 16.16
CA PHE A 66 -9.93 -3.81 16.58
C PHE A 66 -9.04 -4.16 17.78
N HIS A 67 -8.31 -3.18 18.33
CA HIS A 67 -7.43 -3.32 19.49
C HIS A 67 -6.35 -4.42 19.35
N TYR A 68 -5.93 -4.72 18.12
CA TYR A 68 -4.81 -5.64 17.88
C TYR A 68 -3.48 -4.92 18.10
N THR A 69 -2.83 -5.27 19.20
CA THR A 69 -1.53 -4.70 19.58
C THR A 69 -0.44 -5.19 18.61
N PRO A 70 0.27 -4.27 17.92
CA PRO A 70 1.27 -4.64 16.93
C PRO A 70 2.57 -5.11 17.61
N CYS A 71 3.16 -6.16 17.06
CA CYS A 71 4.51 -6.57 17.43
C CYS A 71 5.57 -5.57 16.93
N PRO A 72 6.78 -5.54 17.50
CA PRO A 72 7.83 -4.64 17.01
C PRO A 72 8.16 -4.81 15.53
N LEU A 73 8.21 -6.04 15.02
CA LEU A 73 8.38 -6.33 13.59
C LEU A 73 7.24 -5.77 12.73
N CYS A 74 6.00 -5.87 13.21
CA CYS A 74 4.80 -5.35 12.57
C CYS A 74 4.90 -3.81 12.41
N VAL A 75 5.52 -3.12 13.37
CA VAL A 75 5.80 -1.68 13.27
C VAL A 75 6.92 -1.43 12.27
N TYR A 76 7.97 -2.25 12.26
CA TYR A 76 9.04 -2.13 11.27
C TYR A 76 8.54 -2.28 9.83
N GLU A 77 7.56 -3.14 9.58
CA GLU A 77 6.92 -3.33 8.26
C GLU A 77 6.14 -2.09 7.77
N ARG A 78 5.85 -1.11 8.64
CA ARG A 78 5.20 0.15 8.24
C ARG A 78 6.18 1.15 7.61
N PHE A 79 7.46 1.11 7.98
CA PHE A 79 8.47 2.06 7.49
C PHE A 79 8.71 1.99 5.98
N PRO A 80 8.76 0.80 5.33
CA PRO A 80 8.83 0.70 3.88
C PRO A 80 7.71 1.47 3.17
N TYR A 81 6.47 1.37 3.63
CA TYR A 81 5.33 2.09 3.03
C TYR A 81 5.45 3.61 3.19
N LEU A 82 5.87 4.08 4.37
CA LEU A 82 6.11 5.51 4.59
C LEU A 82 7.24 6.04 3.69
N THR A 83 8.30 5.26 3.54
CA THR A 83 9.44 5.59 2.66
C THR A 83 9.00 5.62 1.20
N LEU A 84 8.18 4.64 0.79
CA LEU A 84 7.63 4.55 -0.56
C LEU A 84 6.77 5.76 -0.92
N ILE A 85 5.90 6.21 0.00
CA ILE A 85 5.09 7.42 -0.18
C ILE A 85 6.00 8.65 -0.40
N LYS A 86 7.02 8.83 0.45
CA LYS A 86 7.95 9.97 0.35
C LYS A 86 8.71 9.97 -0.98
N ILE A 87 9.24 8.82 -1.41
CA ILE A 87 9.95 8.69 -2.68
C ILE A 87 9.00 9.02 -3.84
N CYS A 88 7.79 8.48 -3.82
CA CYS A 88 6.82 8.69 -4.90
C CYS A 88 6.36 10.15 -4.98
N LEU A 89 6.13 10.81 -3.84
CA LEU A 89 5.74 12.21 -3.81
C LEU A 89 6.84 13.11 -4.39
N THR A 90 8.09 12.85 -4.00
CA THR A 90 9.26 13.59 -4.49
C THR A 90 9.45 13.38 -5.99
N ALA A 91 9.22 12.16 -6.50
CA ALA A 91 9.30 11.84 -7.92
C ALA A 91 8.25 12.59 -8.77
N LEU A 92 7.04 12.79 -8.22
CA LEU A 92 5.97 13.53 -8.89
C LEU A 92 6.25 15.03 -8.96
N ILE A 93 6.88 15.61 -7.93
CA ILE A 93 7.28 17.03 -7.91
C ILE A 93 8.49 17.25 -8.84
N ILE A 94 9.51 16.39 -8.76
CA ILE A 94 10.78 16.56 -9.47
C ILE A 94 10.89 15.56 -10.63
N ARG A 95 10.27 15.87 -11.78
CA ARG A 95 10.24 14.97 -12.96
C ARG A 95 11.61 14.52 -13.46
N LYS A 96 12.68 15.32 -13.27
CA LYS A 96 14.05 14.94 -13.67
C LYS A 96 14.61 13.74 -12.89
N LEU A 97 14.13 13.49 -11.67
CA LEU A 97 14.63 12.39 -10.82
C LEU A 97 13.90 11.06 -11.06
N SER A 98 12.90 11.02 -11.95
CA SER A 98 12.01 9.87 -12.14
C SER A 98 12.71 8.55 -12.48
N LYS A 99 13.92 8.56 -13.04
CA LYS A 99 14.68 7.32 -13.31
C LYS A 99 15.37 6.78 -12.05
N TYR A 100 15.98 7.66 -11.25
CA TYR A 100 16.65 7.29 -10.01
C TYR A 100 15.65 6.84 -8.94
N THR A 101 14.46 7.46 -8.92
CA THR A 101 13.41 7.11 -7.95
C THR A 101 12.92 5.68 -8.10
N LEU A 102 12.92 5.11 -9.33
CA LEU A 102 12.57 3.71 -9.55
C LEU A 102 13.55 2.73 -8.87
N ILE A 103 14.84 3.06 -8.84
CA ILE A 103 15.85 2.24 -8.15
C ILE A 103 15.60 2.27 -6.63
N PHE A 104 15.32 3.44 -6.07
CA PHE A 104 14.98 3.57 -4.65
C PHE A 104 13.66 2.85 -4.28
N ILE A 105 12.65 2.92 -5.16
CA ILE A 105 11.40 2.17 -5.02
C ILE A 105 11.69 0.66 -4.99
N LEU A 106 12.51 0.16 -5.94
CA LEU A 106 12.89 -1.24 -6.00
C LEU A 106 13.58 -1.70 -4.71
N LEU A 107 14.58 -0.94 -4.23
CA LEU A 107 15.28 -1.24 -2.98
C LEU A 107 14.32 -1.28 -1.79
N THR A 108 13.40 -0.32 -1.70
CA THR A 108 12.42 -0.24 -0.60
C THR A 108 11.48 -1.47 -0.60
N ILE A 109 10.97 -1.86 -1.77
CA ILE A 109 10.10 -3.04 -1.92
C ILE A 109 10.87 -4.32 -1.59
N LEU A 110 12.11 -4.46 -2.07
CA LEU A 110 12.96 -5.62 -1.74
C LEU A 110 13.22 -5.73 -0.24
N SER A 111 13.54 -4.63 0.43
CA SER A 111 13.68 -4.61 1.90
C SER A 111 12.38 -5.02 2.60
N SER A 112 11.22 -4.57 2.09
CA SER A 112 9.91 -4.98 2.62
C SER A 112 9.65 -6.48 2.44
N CYS A 113 9.94 -7.04 1.26
CA CYS A 113 9.82 -8.48 1.01
C CYS A 113 10.71 -9.31 1.94
N ILE A 114 11.97 -8.90 2.13
CA ILE A 114 12.91 -9.59 3.02
C ILE A 114 12.37 -9.55 4.45
N LEU A 115 11.91 -8.39 4.91
CA LEU A 115 11.39 -8.22 6.26
C LEU A 115 10.13 -9.07 6.50
N SER A 116 9.18 -9.08 5.58
CA SER A 116 7.95 -9.89 5.71
C SER A 116 8.20 -11.38 5.55
N THR A 117 9.17 -11.80 4.73
CA THR A 117 9.58 -13.20 4.65
C THR A 117 10.19 -13.64 5.99
N TYR A 118 11.09 -12.83 6.55
CA TYR A 118 11.68 -13.09 7.86
C TYR A 118 10.61 -13.18 8.95
N HIS A 119 9.67 -12.25 8.97
CA HIS A 119 8.60 -12.21 9.97
C HIS A 119 7.67 -13.44 9.84
N SER A 120 7.28 -13.82 8.62
CA SER A 120 6.50 -15.05 8.38
C SER A 120 7.24 -16.31 8.84
N PHE A 121 8.57 -16.39 8.65
CA PHE A 121 9.36 -17.53 9.11
C PHE A 121 9.46 -17.59 10.64
N VAL A 122 9.52 -16.45 11.31
CA VAL A 122 9.46 -16.36 12.79
C VAL A 122 8.08 -16.80 13.30
N GLU A 123 6.99 -16.37 12.65
CA GLU A 123 5.62 -16.80 13.01
C GLU A 123 5.39 -18.31 12.82
N ARG A 124 6.05 -18.90 11.81
CA ARG A 124 5.99 -20.35 11.55
C ARG A 124 6.95 -21.16 12.43
N GLY A 125 7.77 -20.50 13.25
CA GLY A 125 8.76 -21.16 14.12
C GLY A 125 9.94 -21.78 13.37
N ILE A 126 10.14 -21.42 12.08
CA ILE A 126 11.25 -21.91 11.26
C ILE A 126 12.55 -21.23 11.69
N VAL A 127 12.47 -19.95 12.08
CA VAL A 127 13.61 -19.12 12.48
C VAL A 127 13.36 -18.54 13.86
N GLN A 128 14.41 -18.48 14.69
CA GLN A 128 14.32 -17.86 16.01
C GLN A 128 14.20 -16.33 15.90
N PRO A 129 13.38 -15.70 16.76
CA PRO A 129 13.24 -14.25 16.78
C PRO A 129 14.58 -13.59 17.11
N SER A 130 14.98 -12.62 16.31
CA SER A 130 16.21 -11.84 16.51
C SER A 130 16.01 -10.79 17.60
N ALA A 131 17.11 -10.14 18.00
CA ALA A 131 17.08 -8.99 18.89
C ALA A 131 16.15 -7.86 18.41
N LEU A 132 15.80 -7.80 17.12
CA LEU A 132 14.86 -6.81 16.57
C LEU A 132 13.41 -7.03 17.05
N CYS A 133 13.04 -8.27 17.41
CA CYS A 133 11.74 -8.53 18.03
C CYS A 133 11.72 -8.08 19.51
N SER A 134 12.89 -8.00 20.15
CA SER A 134 13.04 -7.57 21.54
C SER A 134 13.44 -6.09 21.69
N SER A 135 13.83 -5.40 20.61
CA SER A 135 14.55 -4.12 20.65
C SER A 135 13.70 -2.90 21.04
N MET A 136 12.37 -3.00 21.05
CA MET A 136 11.52 -1.95 21.64
C MET A 136 11.59 -1.92 23.17
N ILE A 137 12.21 -2.91 23.81
CA ILE A 137 12.44 -2.94 25.24
C ILE A 137 13.67 -2.08 25.56
N ARG A 138 13.49 -0.76 25.63
CA ARG A 138 14.45 0.13 26.30
C ARG A 138 14.24 -0.01 27.80
N ILE A 139 14.92 -0.95 28.46
CA ILE A 139 15.03 -0.94 29.93
C ILE A 139 16.09 0.11 30.28
N PRO A 140 15.74 1.25 30.89
CA PRO A 140 16.75 2.16 31.41
C PRO A 140 17.57 1.39 32.46
N LYS A 141 18.91 1.46 32.37
CA LYS A 141 19.79 0.81 33.35
C LYS A 141 19.49 1.39 34.74
N GLY A 142 19.08 0.54 35.68
CA GLY A 142 18.78 0.93 37.07
C GLY A 142 17.31 0.83 37.50
N LEU A 143 16.37 0.34 36.68
CA LEU A 143 14.98 0.14 37.11
C LEU A 143 14.81 -1.11 38.00
N SER A 144 14.02 -0.98 39.07
CA SER A 144 13.61 -2.13 39.89
C SER A 144 12.67 -3.05 39.12
N ILE A 145 12.68 -4.35 39.46
CA ILE A 145 11.84 -5.39 38.85
C ILE A 145 10.34 -5.03 38.91
N GLN A 146 9.92 -4.24 39.91
CA GLN A 146 8.53 -3.74 40.02
C GLN A 146 8.17 -2.71 38.94
N HIS A 147 9.08 -1.81 38.57
CA HIS A 147 8.82 -0.85 37.49
C HIS A 147 8.80 -1.54 36.12
N ILE A 148 9.63 -2.57 35.93
CA ILE A 148 9.59 -3.42 34.73
C ILE A 148 8.22 -4.12 34.65
N LYS A 149 7.74 -4.72 35.74
CA LYS A 149 6.38 -5.31 35.79
C LYS A 149 5.29 -4.27 35.45
N GLN A 150 5.36 -3.07 36.01
CA GLN A 150 4.41 -1.99 35.67
C GLN A 150 4.45 -1.58 34.19
N MET A 151 5.63 -1.57 33.55
CA MET A 151 5.75 -1.33 32.10
C MET A 151 5.07 -2.43 31.28
N PHE A 152 5.23 -3.70 31.68
CA PHE A 152 4.49 -4.83 31.06
C PHE A 152 2.96 -4.73 31.26
N TYR A 153 2.50 -4.20 32.40
CA TYR A 153 1.06 -3.99 32.65
C TYR A 153 0.49 -2.77 31.89
N SER A 154 1.32 -1.78 31.56
CA SER A 154 0.88 -0.55 30.91
C SER A 154 0.97 -0.58 29.39
N GLN A 155 1.83 -1.42 28.81
CA GLN A 155 1.81 -1.72 27.37
C GLN A 155 1.91 -3.22 27.11
N PRO A 156 0.86 -3.86 26.55
CA PRO A 156 0.92 -5.27 26.18
C PRO A 156 1.94 -5.48 25.06
N ILE A 157 3.12 -5.98 25.42
CA ILE A 157 4.17 -6.33 24.46
C ILE A 157 3.80 -7.68 23.84
N THR A 158 3.35 -7.66 22.58
CA THR A 158 3.06 -8.88 21.83
C THR A 158 4.32 -9.47 21.19
N SER A 159 4.52 -10.77 21.39
CA SER A 159 5.59 -11.54 20.77
C SER A 159 5.40 -11.63 19.24
N CYS A 160 6.49 -11.51 18.47
CA CYS A 160 6.48 -11.70 17.02
C CYS A 160 6.35 -13.18 16.60
N THR A 161 6.36 -14.12 17.56
CA THR A 161 6.25 -15.56 17.26
C THR A 161 4.80 -16.02 17.08
N LYS A 162 3.82 -15.18 17.42
CA LYS A 162 2.40 -15.51 17.27
C LYS A 162 1.73 -14.45 16.37
N PRO A 163 1.07 -14.86 15.29
CA PRO A 163 0.36 -13.91 14.44
C PRO A 163 -0.84 -13.33 15.19
N ALA A 164 -1.02 -12.01 15.11
CA ALA A 164 -2.11 -11.30 15.78
C ALA A 164 -3.49 -11.65 15.18
N ILE A 165 -3.54 -11.81 13.85
CA ILE A 165 -4.74 -12.12 13.09
C ILE A 165 -4.37 -13.16 12.05
N LYS A 166 -5.21 -14.20 11.94
CA LYS A 166 -5.21 -15.14 10.81
C LYS A 166 -6.54 -15.04 10.09
N ILE A 167 -6.49 -14.78 8.79
CA ILE A 167 -7.68 -14.77 7.92
C ILE A 167 -7.48 -15.92 6.93
N PHE A 168 -8.44 -16.86 6.85
CA PHE A 168 -8.31 -18.08 6.03
C PHE A 168 -7.02 -18.89 6.27
N GLY A 169 -6.48 -18.86 7.49
CA GLY A 169 -5.24 -19.56 7.86
C GLY A 169 -3.94 -18.84 7.47
N ILE A 170 -4.02 -17.69 6.79
CA ILE A 170 -2.89 -16.85 6.38
C ILE A 170 -2.75 -15.69 7.38
N SER A 171 -1.53 -15.39 7.81
CA SER A 171 -1.28 -14.26 8.72
C SER A 171 -1.27 -12.92 7.98
N MET A 172 -1.49 -11.83 8.71
CA MET A 172 -1.39 -10.48 8.15
C MET A 172 -0.01 -10.22 7.52
N THR A 173 1.04 -10.78 8.12
CA THR A 173 2.42 -10.74 7.65
C THR A 173 2.58 -11.41 6.28
N GLU A 174 1.92 -12.54 6.07
CA GLU A 174 1.93 -13.26 4.79
C GLU A 174 1.15 -12.50 3.71
N TYR A 175 0.01 -11.89 4.06
CA TYR A 175 -0.69 -10.97 3.14
C TYR A 175 0.18 -9.78 2.75
N ASN A 176 0.94 -9.23 3.69
CA ASN A 176 1.89 -8.14 3.43
C ASN A 176 3.00 -8.59 2.46
N LEU A 177 3.52 -9.80 2.64
CA LEU A 177 4.50 -10.40 1.73
C LEU A 177 3.93 -10.56 0.32
N LEU A 178 2.73 -11.13 0.19
CA LEU A 178 2.03 -11.30 -1.09
C LEU A 178 1.84 -9.96 -1.81
N LEU A 179 1.43 -8.93 -1.08
CA LEU A 179 1.26 -7.58 -1.62
C LEU A 179 2.59 -7.01 -2.13
N ASN A 180 3.67 -7.14 -1.37
CA ASN A 180 4.99 -6.64 -1.78
C ASN A 180 5.56 -7.39 -2.99
N ILE A 181 5.33 -8.70 -3.09
CA ILE A 181 5.68 -9.48 -4.29
C ILE A 181 4.89 -9.00 -5.51
N GLY A 182 3.58 -8.77 -5.36
CA GLY A 182 2.74 -8.22 -6.43
C GLY A 182 3.21 -6.83 -6.90
N LEU A 183 3.59 -5.97 -5.96
CA LEU A 183 4.17 -4.66 -6.27
C LEU A 183 5.51 -4.77 -7.01
N LEU A 184 6.38 -5.71 -6.59
CA LEU A 184 7.65 -5.96 -7.25
C LEU A 184 7.45 -6.42 -8.71
N ILE A 185 6.53 -7.36 -8.94
CA ILE A 185 6.19 -7.82 -10.30
C ILE A 185 5.66 -6.66 -11.15
N CYS A 186 4.73 -5.86 -10.63
CA CYS A 186 4.18 -4.71 -11.33
C CYS A 186 5.27 -3.71 -11.73
N LEU A 187 6.22 -3.43 -10.83
CA LEU A 187 7.36 -2.56 -11.10
C LEU A 187 8.27 -3.12 -12.21
N LEU A 188 8.58 -4.41 -12.16
CA LEU A 188 9.40 -5.08 -13.17
C LEU A 188 8.72 -5.08 -14.54
N LEU A 189 7.41 -5.34 -14.59
CA LEU A 189 6.64 -5.27 -15.83
C LEU A 189 6.71 -3.88 -16.46
N VAL A 190 6.58 -2.81 -15.68
CA VAL A 190 6.71 -1.43 -16.17
C VAL A 190 8.14 -1.10 -16.60
N TRP A 191 9.14 -1.63 -15.90
CA TRP A 191 10.55 -1.43 -16.23
C TRP A 191 10.94 -2.08 -17.57
N PHE A 192 10.53 -3.33 -17.78
CA PHE A 192 10.83 -4.09 -19.00
C PHE A 192 9.87 -3.81 -20.15
N TYR A 193 8.77 -3.09 -19.93
CA TYR A 193 7.82 -2.78 -20.99
C TYR A 193 8.51 -1.92 -22.07
N PRO A 194 8.65 -2.42 -23.31
CA PRO A 194 9.33 -1.69 -24.36
C PRO A 194 8.55 -0.41 -24.64
N LYS A 195 9.19 0.74 -24.43
CA LYS A 195 8.64 2.02 -24.83
C LYS A 195 8.56 1.98 -26.36
N SER A 196 7.36 1.84 -26.91
CA SER A 196 7.13 1.92 -28.35
C SER A 196 7.66 3.26 -28.83
N ASN A 197 8.84 3.25 -29.46
CA ASN A 197 9.42 4.42 -30.12
C ASN A 197 8.39 4.90 -31.15
N LYS A 198 7.82 6.07 -30.90
CA LYS A 198 7.21 6.90 -31.93
C LYS A 198 8.20 7.98 -32.31
#